data_AF-A0A3B3TRE3-F1
#
_entry.id   AF-A0A3B3TRE3-F1
#
_cell.length_a   1.000
_cell.length_b   1.000
_cell.length_c   1.000
_cell.angle_alpha   90.00
_cell.angle_beta   90.00
_cell.angle_gamma   90.00
#
_symmetry.space_group_name_H-M   'P 1'
#
loop_
_entity.id
_entity.type
_entity.pdbx_description
1 polymer ?
#
loop_
_entity_poly.entity_id
_entity_poly.type
_entity_poly.pdbx_seq_one_letter_code
_entity_poly.pdbx_strand_id
1 'polypeptide(L)'
;LGVQTSPAMAVLADGKHGTGQVASERRVSWPVFLLTLAAVTSSSLSALSLYQLVDLRAEVEGLKSDISRMREEGKKVSHRDQTGNIKGRENTKALQDLPESQHAFSRIRRKRTISEPEISESVSCLQLLANNSRKPFKKELSSGPYIGIPWQTGLRRGSSLTTVGDRIVVNEPGFYFVYSQVYYMDSTFTMGHVVIRWKSNVVGNEDEDVHLFRCIQSMNPDYSFNTCYTGGIVKLEKEDKLELLIPRSMANISMEGDSTFLGAFKLA
;
A
#
# COMPACT_ATOMS: atom_id res chain seq x y z
N LEU A 1 -49.15 -17.21 56.18
CA LEU A 1 -50.44 -17.16 56.92
C LEU A 1 -50.78 -15.69 57.16
N GLY A 2 -51.98 -15.27 56.76
CA GLY A 2 -52.46 -13.87 56.82
C GLY A 2 -52.16 -13.11 55.52
N VAL A 3 -53.02 -12.26 54.94
CA VAL A 3 -54.34 -11.68 55.29
C VAL A 3 -54.88 -11.16 53.92
N GLN A 4 -55.88 -11.75 53.28
CA GLN A 4 -57.33 -11.49 53.32
C GLN A 4 -57.76 -10.00 53.28
N THR A 5 -58.45 -9.58 52.21
CA THR A 5 -59.82 -8.99 52.22
C THR A 5 -60.28 -8.54 50.81
N SER A 6 -61.44 -9.05 50.40
CA SER A 6 -62.38 -8.48 49.40
C SER A 6 -63.11 -7.25 49.99
N PRO A 7 -64.19 -6.69 49.39
CA PRO A 7 -64.47 -6.22 48.01
C PRO A 7 -65.05 -4.76 48.05
N ALA A 8 -65.35 -4.14 46.90
CA ALA A 8 -66.49 -3.19 46.82
C ALA A 8 -66.92 -2.91 45.37
N MET A 9 -68.23 -3.06 45.17
CA MET A 9 -69.01 -2.76 43.97
C MET A 9 -69.45 -1.29 43.94
N ALA A 10 -69.99 -0.90 42.78
CA ALA A 10 -71.07 0.10 42.57
C ALA A 10 -70.68 1.60 42.56
N VAL A 11 -71.25 2.51 41.75
CA VAL A 11 -72.09 2.53 40.53
C VAL A 11 -72.48 4.03 40.34
N LEU A 12 -72.69 4.47 39.08
CA LEU A 12 -73.40 5.70 38.64
C LEU A 12 -72.74 7.07 38.97
N ALA A 13 -72.87 8.15 38.21
CA ALA A 13 -73.46 8.45 36.90
C ALA A 13 -73.06 9.90 36.53
N ASP A 14 -73.30 10.23 35.26
CA ASP A 14 -73.75 11.52 34.74
C ASP A 14 -72.72 12.51 34.18
N GLY A 15 -73.10 13.14 33.06
CA GLY A 15 -72.55 14.43 32.65
C GLY A 15 -72.08 14.63 31.21
N LYS A 16 -73.03 14.72 30.26
CA LYS A 16 -73.06 15.64 29.08
C LYS A 16 -71.99 15.52 27.97
N HIS A 17 -72.40 15.13 26.76
CA HIS A 17 -72.82 15.99 25.62
C HIS A 17 -71.70 16.82 24.95
N GLY A 18 -71.35 16.41 23.73
CA GLY A 18 -70.53 17.19 22.78
C GLY A 18 -70.64 16.59 21.38
N THR A 19 -71.57 17.14 20.59
CA THR A 19 -71.89 16.84 19.20
C THR A 19 -70.80 17.22 18.19
N GLY A 20 -70.77 16.50 17.06
CA GLY A 20 -70.11 16.88 15.81
C GLY A 20 -68.74 16.22 15.64
N GLN A 21 -68.34 15.66 14.51
CA GLN A 21 -68.80 15.79 13.13
C GLN A 21 -68.27 14.58 12.36
N VAL A 22 -69.06 14.09 11.41
CA VAL A 22 -68.67 13.04 10.46
C VAL A 22 -67.56 13.59 9.56
N ALA A 23 -66.36 13.02 9.67
CA ALA A 23 -65.36 13.04 8.62
C ALA A 23 -65.04 11.57 8.28
N SER A 24 -65.52 11.13 7.12
CA SER A 24 -65.27 9.80 6.58
C SER A 24 -63.81 9.69 6.12
N GLU A 25 -62.90 9.47 7.06
CA GLU A 25 -61.55 9.01 6.72
C GLU A 25 -61.59 7.51 6.43
N ARG A 26 -61.27 7.18 5.18
CA ARG A 26 -60.98 5.82 4.71
C ARG A 26 -59.84 5.27 5.57
N ARG A 27 -60.14 4.56 6.66
CA ARG A 27 -59.15 3.82 7.45
C ARG A 27 -58.57 2.74 6.54
N VAL A 28 -57.42 3.02 5.96
CA VAL A 28 -56.64 2.03 5.23
C VAL A 28 -56.30 0.93 6.22
N SER A 29 -56.69 -0.31 5.90
CA SER A 29 -56.48 -1.48 6.74
C SER A 29 -54.98 -1.56 7.11
N TRP A 30 -54.66 -1.71 8.39
CA TRP A 30 -53.30 -1.82 8.93
C TRP A 30 -52.33 -2.65 8.07
N PRO A 31 -52.69 -3.85 7.56
CA PRO A 31 -51.83 -4.60 6.64
C PRO A 31 -51.55 -3.88 5.31
N VAL A 32 -52.51 -3.13 4.76
CA VAL A 32 -52.30 -2.34 3.54
C VAL A 32 -51.32 -1.20 3.80
N PHE A 33 -51.41 -0.54 4.96
CA PHE A 33 -50.45 0.50 5.34
C PHE A 33 -49.02 -0.05 5.54
N LEU A 34 -48.88 -1.23 6.15
CA LEU A 34 -47.58 -1.89 6.29
C LEU A 34 -46.99 -2.31 4.94
N LEU A 35 -47.83 -2.82 4.04
CA LEU A 35 -47.41 -3.19 2.69
C LEU A 35 -46.98 -1.97 1.87
N THR A 36 -47.71 -0.86 1.95
CA THR A 36 -47.30 0.37 1.25
C THR A 36 -46.00 0.93 1.83
N LEU A 37 -45.82 0.91 3.15
CA LEU A 37 -44.57 1.35 3.79
C LEU A 37 -43.39 0.45 3.39
N ALA A 38 -43.57 -0.86 3.37
CA ALA A 38 -42.54 -1.81 2.94
C ALA A 38 -42.19 -1.64 1.46
N ALA A 39 -43.18 -1.43 0.59
CA ALA A 39 -42.96 -1.20 -0.84
C ALA A 39 -42.19 0.12 -1.09
N VAL A 40 -42.55 1.19 -0.39
CA VAL A 40 -41.88 2.50 -0.51
C VAL A 40 -40.44 2.43 0.00
N THR A 41 -40.22 1.82 1.16
CA THR A 41 -38.87 1.68 1.73
C THR A 41 -37.98 0.78 0.86
N SER A 42 -38.49 -0.36 0.39
CA SER A 42 -37.78 -1.25 -0.53
C SER A 42 -37.41 -0.54 -1.85
N SER A 43 -38.35 0.22 -2.43
CA SER A 43 -38.11 0.98 -3.65
C SER A 43 -37.06 2.08 -3.45
N SER A 44 -37.11 2.77 -2.30
CA SER A 44 -36.16 3.83 -1.97
C SER A 44 -34.74 3.30 -1.75
N LEU A 45 -34.61 2.17 -1.03
CA LEU A 45 -33.32 1.49 -0.84
C LEU A 45 -32.74 0.96 -2.16
N SER A 46 -33.60 0.41 -3.02
CA SER A 46 -33.21 -0.06 -4.35
C SER A 46 -32.70 1.08 -5.22
N ALA A 47 -33.36 2.24 -5.19
CA ALA A 47 -32.91 3.44 -5.90
C ALA A 47 -31.55 3.92 -5.38
N LEU A 48 -31.36 4.03 -4.06
CA LEU A 48 -30.08 4.44 -3.45
C LEU A 48 -28.93 3.48 -3.81
N SER A 49 -29.19 2.17 -3.77
CA SER A 49 -28.22 1.15 -4.17
C SER A 49 -27.84 1.27 -5.66
N LEU A 50 -28.83 1.50 -6.54
CA LEU A 50 -28.58 1.74 -7.96
C LEU A 50 -27.78 3.01 -8.20
N TYR A 51 -28.07 4.11 -7.47
CA TYR A 51 -27.29 5.34 -7.56
C TYR A 51 -25.83 5.13 -7.17
N GLN A 52 -25.57 4.46 -6.04
CA GLN A 52 -24.21 4.11 -5.63
C GLN A 52 -23.53 3.24 -6.69
N LEU A 53 -24.23 2.25 -7.25
CA LEU A 53 -23.65 1.37 -8.28
C LEU A 53 -23.32 2.12 -9.57
N VAL A 54 -24.11 3.12 -9.97
CA VAL A 54 -23.84 3.97 -11.14
C VAL A 54 -22.67 4.91 -10.88
N ASP A 55 -22.62 5.52 -9.70
CA ASP A 55 -21.53 6.42 -9.29
C ASP A 55 -20.18 5.67 -9.26
N LEU A 56 -20.15 4.49 -8.63
CA LEU A 56 -18.98 3.62 -8.65
C LEU A 56 -18.61 3.15 -10.07
N ARG A 57 -19.58 2.91 -10.96
CA ARG A 57 -19.27 2.56 -12.36
C ARG A 57 -18.59 3.70 -13.09
N ALA A 58 -19.01 4.95 -12.86
CA ALA A 58 -18.39 6.12 -13.47
C ALA A 58 -16.93 6.29 -12.97
N GLU A 59 -16.68 6.08 -11.68
CA GLU A 59 -15.33 6.09 -11.12
C GLU A 59 -14.44 4.99 -11.72
N VAL A 60 -14.96 3.76 -11.88
CA VAL A 60 -14.23 2.64 -12.48
C VAL A 60 -13.90 2.89 -13.95
N GLU A 61 -14.82 3.48 -14.72
CA GLU A 61 -14.55 3.87 -16.11
C GLU A 61 -13.51 4.99 -16.20
N GLY A 62 -13.56 5.97 -15.29
CA GLY A 62 -12.55 7.01 -15.15
C GLY A 62 -11.17 6.43 -14.85
N LEU A 63 -11.05 5.61 -13.81
CA LEU A 63 -9.82 4.93 -13.42
C LEU A 63 -9.26 4.03 -14.54
N LYS A 64 -10.13 3.31 -15.25
CA LYS A 64 -9.71 2.48 -16.40
C LYS A 64 -9.17 3.33 -17.55
N SER A 65 -9.74 4.51 -17.79
CA SER A 65 -9.26 5.45 -18.80
C SER A 65 -7.89 6.04 -18.42
N ASP A 66 -7.69 6.38 -17.14
CA ASP A 66 -6.42 6.90 -16.62
C ASP A 66 -5.30 5.85 -16.71
N ILE A 67 -5.59 4.58 -16.37
CA ILE A 67 -4.64 3.46 -16.52
C ILE A 67 -4.27 3.27 -18.00
N SER A 68 -5.24 3.39 -18.91
CA SER A 68 -5.00 3.24 -20.36
C SER A 68 -4.12 4.37 -20.89
N ARG A 69 -4.34 5.62 -20.45
CA ARG A 69 -3.49 6.77 -20.79
C ARG A 69 -2.05 6.58 -20.32
N MET A 70 -1.85 6.17 -19.06
CA MET A 70 -0.49 5.93 -18.53
C MET A 70 0.23 4.81 -19.29
N ARG A 71 -0.51 3.78 -19.73
CA ARG A 71 0.06 2.69 -20.55
C ARG A 71 0.50 3.17 -21.94
N GLU A 72 -0.22 4.11 -22.54
CA GLU A 72 0.10 4.67 -23.84
C GLU A 72 1.26 5.69 -23.78
N GLU A 73 1.32 6.48 -22.70
CA GLU A 73 2.45 7.37 -22.40
C GLU A 73 3.74 6.59 -22.10
N GLY A 74 3.65 5.49 -21.33
CA GLY A 74 4.78 4.58 -21.10
C GLY A 74 5.30 3.90 -22.38
N LYS A 75 4.44 3.69 -23.38
CA LYS A 75 4.83 3.07 -24.66
C LYS A 75 5.53 4.06 -25.61
N LYS A 76 5.27 5.37 -25.49
CA LYS A 76 5.94 6.42 -26.28
C LYS A 76 7.40 6.66 -25.85
N VAL A 77 7.75 6.36 -24.60
CA VAL A 77 9.14 6.46 -24.10
C VAL A 77 10.00 5.29 -24.60
N SER A 78 9.40 4.10 -24.77
CA SER A 78 10.15 2.90 -25.20
C SER A 78 10.51 2.86 -26.70
N HIS A 79 9.84 3.64 -27.55
CA HIS A 79 10.02 3.58 -29.01
C HIS A 79 11.01 4.61 -29.59
N ARG A 80 11.66 5.46 -28.77
CA ARG A 80 12.55 6.53 -29.25
C ARG A 80 14.05 6.17 -29.26
N ASP A 81 14.45 5.07 -28.62
CA ASP A 81 15.89 4.73 -28.44
C ASP A 81 16.38 3.55 -29.29
N GLN A 82 15.66 3.14 -30.34
CA GLN A 82 16.13 2.09 -31.26
C GLN A 82 16.04 2.55 -32.72
N THR A 83 16.91 3.48 -33.12
CA THR A 83 17.34 3.61 -34.52
C THR A 83 18.71 4.29 -34.57
N GLY A 84 19.77 3.52 -34.84
CA GLY A 84 21.13 4.06 -34.99
C GLY A 84 22.16 2.94 -35.11
N ASN A 85 22.38 2.53 -36.35
CA ASN A 85 23.16 1.37 -36.76
C ASN A 85 24.64 1.76 -37.01
N ILE A 86 25.52 0.74 -36.99
CA ILE A 86 26.82 0.62 -37.68
C ILE A 86 28.11 1.02 -36.93
N LYS A 87 28.88 -0.05 -36.67
CA LYS A 87 30.31 -0.15 -36.33
C LYS A 87 31.21 0.53 -37.37
N GLY A 88 32.30 1.14 -36.90
CA GLY A 88 33.49 1.33 -37.74
C GLY A 88 34.57 2.25 -37.18
N ARG A 89 35.71 1.64 -36.85
CA ARG A 89 37.09 2.13 -37.05
C ARG A 89 37.86 2.67 -35.83
N GLU A 90 38.88 1.89 -35.47
CA GLU A 90 40.05 2.23 -34.68
C GLU A 90 40.84 3.42 -35.27
N ASN A 91 41.41 4.27 -34.40
CA ASN A 91 42.86 4.49 -34.39
C ASN A 91 43.31 5.32 -33.17
N THR A 92 44.42 4.87 -32.61
CA THR A 92 45.23 5.48 -31.54
C THR A 92 46.17 6.56 -32.10
N LYS A 93 46.34 7.68 -31.37
CA LYS A 93 47.62 8.29 -30.92
C LYS A 93 47.52 9.82 -30.69
N ALA A 94 47.63 10.19 -29.41
CA ALA A 94 48.49 11.23 -28.80
C ALA A 94 48.70 12.63 -29.43
N LEU A 95 48.45 13.65 -28.58
CA LEU A 95 49.40 14.68 -28.08
C LEU A 95 49.13 16.18 -28.45
N GLN A 96 49.16 17.01 -27.38
CA GLN A 96 49.50 18.45 -27.26
C GLN A 96 48.44 19.58 -27.45
N ASP A 97 48.11 20.25 -26.32
CA ASP A 97 48.13 21.71 -25.98
C ASP A 97 48.36 22.70 -27.15
N LEU A 98 47.75 23.89 -27.35
CA LEU A 98 46.90 24.88 -26.62
C LEU A 98 46.60 26.03 -27.67
N PRO A 99 46.07 27.24 -27.36
CA PRO A 99 44.73 27.72 -26.99
C PRO A 99 43.93 28.49 -28.10
N GLU A 100 42.73 28.92 -27.71
CA GLU A 100 42.03 30.17 -28.11
C GLU A 100 41.29 30.24 -29.46
N SER A 101 39.95 30.16 -29.38
CA SER A 101 39.10 31.13 -30.08
C SER A 101 37.79 31.31 -29.31
N GLN A 102 37.58 32.54 -28.84
CA GLN A 102 36.36 33.03 -28.24
C GLN A 102 35.31 33.21 -29.34
N HIS A 103 34.12 32.65 -29.19
CA HIS A 103 32.89 33.32 -29.61
C HIS A 103 31.71 32.88 -28.75
N ALA A 104 31.28 33.88 -27.96
CA ALA A 104 30.07 34.00 -27.16
C ALA A 104 28.89 33.09 -27.49
N PHE A 105 28.42 32.34 -26.48
CA PHE A 105 27.00 32.37 -26.12
C PHE A 105 26.86 32.76 -24.64
N SER A 106 26.29 33.95 -24.49
CA SER A 106 26.05 34.68 -23.27
C SER A 106 25.19 33.94 -22.26
N ARG A 107 25.68 33.94 -21.01
CA ARG A 107 24.94 34.11 -19.74
C ARG A 107 23.40 34.08 -19.85
N ILE A 108 22.80 33.01 -19.34
CA ILE A 108 21.59 33.13 -18.50
C ILE A 108 21.86 32.34 -17.20
N ARG A 109 22.73 32.91 -16.37
CA ARG A 109 22.84 32.54 -14.96
C ARG A 109 21.68 33.21 -14.24
N ARG A 110 20.51 32.55 -14.17
CA ARG A 110 19.45 32.95 -13.24
C ARG A 110 19.93 32.65 -11.82
N LYS A 111 20.60 33.63 -11.23
CA LYS A 111 20.76 33.76 -9.78
C LYS A 111 19.35 34.03 -9.23
N ARG A 112 18.65 32.99 -8.78
CA ARG A 112 17.59 33.18 -7.78
C ARG A 112 18.28 33.20 -6.42
N THR A 113 18.61 34.39 -5.96
CA THR A 113 18.73 34.66 -4.52
C THR A 113 17.31 34.69 -3.98
N ILE A 114 16.85 33.54 -3.49
CA ILE A 114 15.76 33.45 -2.53
C ILE A 114 16.42 32.96 -1.25
N SER A 115 16.52 33.86 -0.28
CA SER A 115 16.72 33.50 1.12
C SER A 115 15.44 32.85 1.61
N GLU A 116 15.34 31.52 1.47
CA GLU A 116 14.31 30.72 2.11
C GLU A 116 14.82 30.29 3.49
N PRO A 117 14.09 30.55 4.58
CA PRO A 117 14.29 29.82 5.82
C PRO A 117 13.50 28.51 5.69
N GLU A 118 13.92 27.61 4.81
CA GLU A 118 13.29 26.29 4.71
C GLU A 118 14.16 25.27 5.42
N ILE A 119 13.76 24.97 6.65
CA ILE A 119 13.95 23.64 7.21
C ILE A 119 13.20 22.70 6.25
N SER A 120 13.84 22.31 5.15
CA SER A 120 13.44 21.13 4.40
C SER A 120 13.61 19.99 5.38
N GLU A 121 12.54 19.63 6.09
CA GLU A 121 12.50 18.44 6.91
C GLU A 121 12.86 17.27 6.01
N SER A 122 14.13 16.88 6.13
CA SER A 122 14.76 15.87 5.32
C SER A 122 14.02 14.56 5.55
N VAL A 123 13.24 14.10 4.56
CA VAL A 123 12.58 12.79 4.59
C VAL A 123 13.59 11.72 5.02
N SER A 124 13.32 11.10 6.16
CA SER A 124 14.17 10.07 6.74
C SER A 124 13.96 8.76 5.99
N CYS A 125 15.03 8.16 5.47
CA CYS A 125 14.98 6.96 4.65
C CYS A 125 16.16 6.03 4.91
N LEU A 126 15.93 4.74 4.66
CA LEU A 126 16.93 3.70 4.78
C LEU A 126 16.69 2.65 3.70
N GLN A 127 17.75 2.26 3.00
CA GLN A 127 17.75 1.21 1.99
C GLN A 127 18.87 0.22 2.29
N LEU A 128 18.49 -1.04 2.32
CA LEU A 128 19.33 -2.22 2.42
C LEU A 128 19.50 -2.84 1.05
N LEU A 129 20.74 -3.19 0.72
CA LEU A 129 21.11 -3.87 -0.51
C LEU A 129 21.61 -5.27 -0.16
N ALA A 130 21.36 -6.26 -1.01
CA ALA A 130 21.87 -7.61 -0.79
C ALA A 130 23.40 -7.58 -0.66
N ASN A 131 23.92 -8.35 0.31
CA ASN A 131 25.35 -8.45 0.57
C ASN A 131 25.91 -9.74 -0.04
N ASN A 132 26.54 -9.63 -1.21
CA ASN A 132 27.15 -10.74 -1.93
C ASN A 132 28.35 -11.39 -1.24
N SER A 133 28.90 -10.77 -0.18
CA SER A 133 29.97 -11.34 0.64
C SER A 133 29.45 -12.31 1.70
N ARG A 134 28.13 -12.35 1.93
CA ARG A 134 27.46 -13.23 2.90
C ARG A 134 26.51 -14.17 2.16
N LYS A 135 26.28 -15.36 2.72
CA LYS A 135 25.33 -16.32 2.17
C LYS A 135 23.93 -16.11 2.75
N PRO A 136 22.85 -16.34 1.97
CA PRO A 136 21.50 -16.47 2.50
C PRO A 136 21.46 -17.44 3.69
N PHE A 137 20.68 -17.11 4.70
CA PHE A 137 20.59 -17.87 5.94
C PHE A 137 19.20 -18.48 6.13
N LYS A 138 19.13 -19.63 6.80
CA LYS A 138 17.86 -20.29 7.13
C LYS A 138 17.28 -19.67 8.40
N LYS A 139 15.96 -19.56 8.44
CA LYS A 139 15.21 -19.08 9.60
C LYS A 139 13.92 -19.88 9.75
N GLU A 140 13.70 -20.42 10.94
CA GLU A 140 12.48 -21.18 11.25
C GLU A 140 11.48 -20.26 11.93
N LEU A 141 10.26 -20.16 11.39
CA LEU A 141 9.11 -19.51 12.02
C LEU A 141 8.04 -20.57 12.31
N SER A 142 7.04 -20.23 13.11
CA SER A 142 5.87 -21.08 13.38
C SER A 142 5.15 -21.52 12.11
N SER A 143 5.18 -20.69 11.06
CA SER A 143 4.60 -20.98 9.74
C SER A 143 5.48 -21.84 8.82
N GLY A 144 6.69 -22.21 9.24
CA GLY A 144 7.61 -23.08 8.52
C GLY A 144 8.99 -22.46 8.22
N PRO A 145 9.75 -23.06 7.29
CA PRO A 145 11.11 -22.63 6.99
C PRO A 145 11.14 -21.45 6.03
N TYR A 146 12.01 -20.49 6.32
CA TYR A 146 12.28 -19.30 5.51
C TYR A 146 13.77 -19.17 5.19
N ILE A 147 14.04 -18.47 4.09
CA ILE A 147 15.37 -17.93 3.78
C ILE A 147 15.39 -16.43 4.04
N GLY A 148 16.37 -16.00 4.85
CA GLY A 148 16.72 -14.60 5.05
C GLY A 148 17.87 -14.18 4.13
N ILE A 149 17.80 -12.93 3.69
CA ILE A 149 18.81 -12.31 2.82
C ILE A 149 19.75 -11.50 3.71
N PRO A 150 21.07 -11.72 3.66
CA PRO A 150 22.02 -10.88 4.37
C PRO A 150 22.09 -9.51 3.69
N TRP A 151 21.99 -8.46 4.49
CA TRP A 151 21.92 -7.09 4.01
C TRP A 151 23.22 -6.33 4.29
N GLN A 152 23.42 -5.26 3.53
CA GLN A 152 24.33 -4.17 3.80
C GLN A 152 23.62 -2.84 3.59
N THR A 153 24.03 -1.79 4.30
CA THR A 153 23.43 -0.47 4.13
C THR A 153 23.84 0.13 2.79
N GLY A 154 22.85 0.53 1.98
CA GLY A 154 23.05 1.28 0.74
C GLY A 154 22.88 2.78 0.98
N LEU A 155 21.63 3.21 1.14
CA LEU A 155 21.26 4.60 1.42
C LEU A 155 20.78 4.73 2.87
N ARG A 156 21.23 5.78 3.57
CA ARG A 156 20.70 6.15 4.89
C ARG A 156 20.64 7.67 5.02
N ARG A 157 19.48 8.19 5.42
CA ARG A 157 19.23 9.61 5.69
C ARG A 157 18.30 9.75 6.87
N GLY A 158 18.61 10.65 7.81
CA GLY A 158 17.79 10.87 9.01
C GLY A 158 17.99 9.83 10.12
N SER A 159 17.19 9.96 11.19
CA SER A 159 17.28 9.17 12.43
C SER A 159 16.12 8.21 12.64
N SER A 160 15.05 8.30 11.85
CA SER A 160 13.81 7.57 12.11
C SER A 160 13.91 6.07 11.83
N LEU A 161 14.93 5.65 11.09
CA LEU A 161 15.19 4.26 10.70
C LEU A 161 16.66 3.91 10.96
N THR A 162 16.90 2.72 11.50
CA THR A 162 18.23 2.14 11.70
C THR A 162 18.30 0.70 11.26
N THR A 163 19.50 0.12 11.22
CA THR A 163 19.75 -1.28 10.85
C THR A 163 20.29 -2.04 12.05
N VAL A 164 19.67 -3.16 12.41
CA VAL A 164 20.16 -4.07 13.44
C VAL A 164 20.13 -5.49 12.89
N GLY A 165 21.31 -6.08 12.69
CA GLY A 165 21.46 -7.33 11.95
C GLY A 165 20.94 -7.18 10.52
N ASP A 166 20.10 -8.12 10.09
CA ASP A 166 19.49 -8.15 8.75
C ASP A 166 18.05 -7.58 8.76
N ARG A 167 17.78 -6.60 9.64
CA ARG A 167 16.46 -5.96 9.80
C ARG A 167 16.57 -4.43 9.85
N ILE A 168 15.51 -3.77 9.40
CA ILE A 168 15.29 -2.34 9.61
C ILE A 168 14.56 -2.16 10.95
N VAL A 169 15.00 -1.21 11.78
CA VAL A 169 14.38 -0.87 13.07
C VAL A 169 13.82 0.54 13.00
N VAL A 170 12.59 0.70 13.46
CA VAL A 170 11.87 1.97 13.49
C VAL A 170 12.19 2.69 14.80
N ASN A 171 12.76 3.90 14.72
CA ASN A 171 13.09 4.69 15.91
C ASN A 171 12.02 5.73 16.26
N GLU A 172 11.24 6.14 15.26
CA GLU A 172 10.17 7.12 15.42
C GLU A 172 8.87 6.56 14.84
N PRO A 173 7.75 6.63 15.57
CA PRO A 173 6.47 6.16 15.04
C PRO A 173 6.02 7.06 13.88
N GLY A 174 5.24 6.51 12.97
CA GLY A 174 4.71 7.26 11.83
C GLY A 174 4.22 6.38 10.68
N PHE A 175 3.86 7.02 9.57
CA PHE A 175 3.59 6.33 8.33
C PHE A 175 4.87 6.21 7.51
N TYR A 176 5.09 5.03 6.95
CA TYR A 176 6.27 4.71 6.17
C TYR A 176 5.84 4.11 4.85
N PHE A 177 6.46 4.54 3.76
CA PHE A 177 6.44 3.77 2.52
C PHE A 177 7.57 2.75 2.58
N VAL A 178 7.22 1.48 2.51
CA VAL A 178 8.16 0.34 2.52
C VAL A 178 8.11 -0.32 1.16
N TYR A 179 9.28 -0.69 0.64
CA TYR A 179 9.42 -1.30 -0.67
C TYR A 179 10.51 -2.36 -0.67
N SER A 180 10.36 -3.34 -1.55
CA SER A 180 11.31 -4.43 -1.70
C SER A 180 11.34 -4.98 -3.11
N GLN A 181 12.51 -5.47 -3.52
CA GLN A 181 12.70 -6.26 -4.72
C GLN A 181 13.61 -7.43 -4.45
N VAL A 182 13.32 -8.58 -5.07
CA VAL A 182 14.22 -9.73 -5.11
C VAL A 182 14.29 -10.24 -6.54
N TYR A 183 15.50 -10.51 -7.02
CA TYR A 183 15.74 -11.18 -8.29
C TYR A 183 15.91 -12.69 -8.10
N TYR A 184 14.94 -13.45 -8.58
CA TYR A 184 14.93 -14.92 -8.48
C TYR A 184 15.58 -15.56 -9.70
N MET A 185 16.40 -16.57 -9.43
CA MET A 185 17.07 -17.47 -10.39
C MET A 185 16.68 -18.93 -10.13
N ASP A 186 15.59 -19.16 -9.41
CA ASP A 186 15.14 -20.46 -8.90
C ASP A 186 14.05 -21.06 -9.82
N SER A 187 14.24 -22.30 -10.26
CA SER A 187 13.33 -23.00 -11.18
C SER A 187 12.10 -23.59 -10.48
N THR A 188 11.96 -23.44 -9.17
CA THR A 188 10.73 -23.76 -8.44
C THR A 188 9.55 -23.00 -9.04
N PHE A 189 8.45 -23.70 -9.35
CA PHE A 189 7.32 -23.18 -10.14
C PHE A 189 6.78 -21.80 -9.72
N THR A 190 6.94 -21.45 -8.44
CA THR A 190 6.58 -20.15 -7.88
C THR A 190 7.61 -19.70 -6.86
N MET A 191 8.06 -18.47 -7.00
CA MET A 191 8.95 -17.79 -6.06
C MET A 191 8.34 -16.49 -5.56
N GLY A 192 8.83 -15.99 -4.45
CA GLY A 192 8.23 -14.83 -3.80
C GLY A 192 8.86 -14.52 -2.46
N HIS A 193 8.53 -13.36 -1.94
CA HIS A 193 8.96 -12.92 -0.61
C HIS A 193 7.82 -12.24 0.12
N VAL A 194 7.98 -12.16 1.43
CA VAL A 194 7.11 -11.41 2.34
C VAL A 194 7.94 -10.36 3.07
N VAL A 195 7.36 -9.17 3.23
CA VAL A 195 7.87 -8.15 4.14
C VAL A 195 7.08 -8.29 5.44
N ILE A 196 7.79 -8.63 6.51
CA ILE A 196 7.23 -8.91 7.83
C ILE A 196 7.52 -7.74 8.76
N ARG A 197 6.48 -7.28 9.46
CA ARG A 197 6.59 -6.40 10.62
C ARG A 197 6.62 -7.24 11.88
N TRP A 198 7.70 -7.12 12.65
CA TRP A 198 7.78 -7.62 14.01
C TRP A 198 7.39 -6.50 14.95
N LYS A 199 6.26 -6.67 15.64
CA LYS A 199 5.72 -5.66 16.55
C LYS A 199 6.56 -5.64 17.84
N SER A 200 6.95 -4.44 18.29
CA SER A 200 7.59 -4.31 19.60
C SER A 200 6.58 -4.51 20.75
N ASN A 201 5.35 -4.04 20.53
CA ASN A 201 4.24 -4.17 21.48
C ASN A 201 3.10 -4.99 20.87
N VAL A 202 2.70 -6.05 21.56
CA VAL A 202 1.57 -6.92 21.20
C VAL A 202 0.49 -6.79 22.25
N VAL A 203 -0.76 -6.65 21.83
CA VAL A 203 -1.91 -6.50 22.72
C VAL A 203 -2.85 -7.69 22.53
N GLY A 204 -3.26 -8.31 23.64
CA GLY A 204 -4.23 -9.41 23.61
C GLY A 204 -3.69 -10.65 22.89
N ASN A 205 -4.37 -11.06 21.82
CA ASN A 205 -4.07 -12.24 21.02
C ASN A 205 -3.56 -11.90 19.61
N GLU A 206 -3.05 -10.68 19.40
CA GLU A 206 -2.45 -10.28 18.13
C GLU A 206 -1.14 -11.05 17.89
N ASP A 207 -0.85 -11.34 16.61
CA ASP A 207 0.42 -11.96 16.24
C ASP A 207 1.61 -10.98 16.43
N GLU A 208 2.75 -11.52 16.87
CA GLU A 208 4.01 -10.77 16.96
C GLU A 208 4.54 -10.39 15.57
N ASP A 209 4.40 -11.29 14.60
CA ASP A 209 4.82 -11.12 13.22
C ASP A 209 3.61 -10.93 12.28
N VAL A 210 3.59 -9.79 11.58
CA VAL A 210 2.51 -9.45 10.65
C VAL A 210 3.09 -9.32 9.24
N HIS A 211 2.56 -10.09 8.30
CA HIS A 211 2.90 -9.97 6.88
C HIS A 211 2.27 -8.69 6.29
N LEU A 212 3.11 -7.71 5.94
CA LEU A 212 2.66 -6.44 5.37
C LEU A 212 2.37 -6.58 3.87
N PHE A 213 3.37 -7.04 3.13
CA PHE A 213 3.31 -7.15 1.67
C PHE A 213 3.86 -8.50 1.24
N ARG A 214 3.28 -9.04 0.16
CA ARG A 214 3.71 -10.28 -0.47
C ARG A 214 3.91 -10.05 -1.96
N CYS A 215 5.01 -10.57 -2.47
CA CYS A 215 5.29 -10.61 -3.89
C CYS A 215 5.40 -12.06 -4.33
N ILE A 216 4.73 -12.43 -5.43
CA ILE A 216 4.74 -13.79 -5.98
C ILE A 216 4.98 -13.72 -7.50
N GLN A 217 5.87 -14.55 -8.00
CA GLN A 217 6.14 -14.75 -9.42
C GLN A 217 6.07 -16.23 -9.77
N SER A 218 5.46 -16.53 -10.92
CA SER A 218 5.59 -17.84 -11.54
C SER A 218 6.93 -17.92 -12.27
N MET A 219 7.60 -19.06 -12.17
CA MET A 219 8.92 -19.26 -12.77
C MET A 219 8.84 -20.25 -13.93
N ASN A 220 9.56 -19.94 -15.00
CA ASN A 220 9.78 -20.89 -16.08
C ASN A 220 10.87 -21.89 -15.64
N PRO A 221 10.68 -23.22 -15.85
CA PRO A 221 11.64 -24.23 -15.40
C PRO A 221 12.98 -24.18 -16.16
N ASP A 222 13.00 -23.70 -17.41
CA ASP A 222 14.19 -23.60 -18.25
C ASP A 222 14.87 -22.23 -18.12
N TYR A 223 14.10 -21.16 -17.96
CA TYR A 223 14.57 -19.77 -17.90
C TYR A 223 13.99 -19.03 -16.70
N SER A 224 14.47 -19.35 -15.50
CA SER A 224 13.94 -18.89 -14.23
C SER A 224 14.46 -17.51 -13.77
N PHE A 225 14.43 -16.49 -14.62
CA PHE A 225 15.00 -15.17 -14.33
C PHE A 225 13.91 -14.09 -14.16
N ASN A 226 13.44 -13.86 -12.94
CA ASN A 226 12.38 -12.88 -12.67
C ASN A 226 12.66 -12.01 -11.45
N THR A 227 12.46 -10.70 -11.58
CA THR A 227 12.39 -9.78 -10.44
C THR A 227 10.95 -9.70 -9.91
N CYS A 228 10.79 -9.67 -8.60
CA CYS A 228 9.50 -9.39 -7.96
C CYS A 228 9.64 -8.16 -7.09
N TYR A 229 8.92 -7.09 -7.40
CA TYR A 229 8.86 -5.85 -6.61
C TYR A 229 7.51 -5.72 -5.91
N THR A 230 7.51 -5.27 -4.66
CA THR A 230 6.29 -4.87 -3.94
C THR A 230 6.58 -3.70 -3.01
N GLY A 231 5.54 -2.95 -2.65
CA GLY A 231 5.66 -1.86 -1.68
C GLY A 231 4.31 -1.21 -1.37
N GLY A 232 4.28 -0.44 -0.30
CA GLY A 232 3.07 0.24 0.15
C GLY A 232 3.30 1.06 1.41
N ILE A 233 2.25 1.76 1.83
CA ILE A 233 2.26 2.61 3.02
C ILE A 233 1.77 1.81 4.23
N VAL A 234 2.53 1.85 5.32
CA VAL A 234 2.20 1.19 6.59
C VAL A 234 2.43 2.13 7.76
N LYS A 235 1.59 2.03 8.79
CA LYS A 235 1.84 2.67 10.07
C LYS A 235 2.75 1.77 10.92
N LEU A 236 3.88 2.32 11.36
CA LEU A 236 4.85 1.62 12.21
C LEU A 236 5.00 2.36 13.53
N GLU A 237 5.19 1.58 14.59
CA GLU A 237 5.43 2.09 15.93
C GLU A 237 6.93 2.04 16.24
N LYS A 238 7.35 2.79 17.26
CA LYS A 238 8.73 2.77 17.73
C LYS A 238 9.13 1.34 18.12
N GLU A 239 10.36 0.98 17.79
CA GLU A 239 11.01 -0.33 18.00
C GLU A 239 10.48 -1.49 17.15
N ASP A 240 9.47 -1.25 16.31
CA ASP A 240 9.08 -2.24 15.31
C ASP A 240 10.24 -2.56 14.37
N LYS A 241 10.27 -3.80 13.89
CA LYS A 241 11.30 -4.27 12.96
C LYS A 241 10.69 -4.71 11.65
N LEU A 242 11.28 -4.30 10.54
CA LEU A 242 10.93 -4.80 9.21
C LEU A 242 12.00 -5.79 8.76
N GLU A 243 11.54 -6.92 8.23
CA GLU A 243 12.40 -7.98 7.70
C GLU A 243 11.78 -8.55 6.43
N LEU A 244 12.63 -8.88 5.46
CA LEU A 244 12.20 -9.57 4.24
C LEU A 244 12.64 -11.02 4.31
N LEU A 245 11.69 -11.94 4.16
CA LEU A 245 11.92 -13.38 4.15
C LEU A 245 11.31 -14.04 2.92
N ILE A 246 11.94 -15.11 2.45
CA ILE A 246 11.46 -15.95 1.35
C ILE A 246 10.89 -17.24 1.96
N PRO A 247 9.58 -17.55 1.81
CA PRO A 247 8.92 -18.71 2.41
C PRO A 247 9.28 -20.01 1.67
N ARG A 248 10.54 -20.40 1.73
CA ARG A 248 11.12 -21.61 1.13
C ARG A 248 12.22 -22.17 2.02
N SER A 249 12.48 -23.47 1.91
CA SER A 249 13.60 -24.14 2.57
C SER A 249 14.96 -23.86 1.92
N MET A 250 14.94 -23.52 0.63
CA MET A 250 16.06 -23.10 -0.21
C MET A 250 15.56 -22.09 -1.25
N ALA A 251 16.42 -21.15 -1.65
CA ALA A 251 16.09 -20.17 -2.68
C ALA A 251 17.35 -19.77 -3.45
N ASN A 252 17.29 -19.86 -4.78
CA ASN A 252 18.31 -19.29 -5.66
C ASN A 252 17.94 -17.86 -6.08
N ILE A 253 18.71 -16.87 -5.62
CA ILE A 253 18.46 -15.44 -5.84
C ILE A 253 19.74 -14.70 -6.20
N SER A 254 19.62 -13.55 -6.87
CA SER A 254 20.76 -12.66 -7.05
C SER A 254 21.07 -11.93 -5.76
N MET A 255 22.36 -11.90 -5.40
CA MET A 255 22.89 -11.17 -4.27
C MET A 255 23.49 -9.81 -4.68
N GLU A 256 23.21 -9.35 -5.90
CA GLU A 256 23.60 -8.03 -6.38
C GLU A 256 22.65 -6.96 -5.81
N GLY A 257 23.23 -5.87 -5.30
CA GLY A 257 22.49 -4.84 -4.57
C GLY A 257 21.54 -3.99 -5.41
N ASP A 258 21.76 -3.91 -6.72
CA ASP A 258 20.90 -3.22 -7.68
C ASP A 258 19.65 -4.02 -8.06
N SER A 259 19.68 -5.34 -7.90
CA SER A 259 18.58 -6.25 -8.25
C SER A 259 17.79 -6.76 -7.04
N THR A 260 18.42 -6.86 -5.87
CA THR A 260 17.81 -7.33 -4.62
C THR A 260 18.03 -6.33 -3.48
N PHE A 261 16.94 -5.73 -2.98
CA PHE A 261 16.96 -4.67 -1.97
C PHE A 261 15.67 -4.60 -1.13
N LEU A 262 15.78 -4.00 0.05
CA LEU A 262 14.67 -3.66 0.96
C LEU A 262 14.85 -2.22 1.44
N GLY A 263 13.82 -1.40 1.41
CA GLY A 263 13.93 -0.03 1.90
C GLY A 263 12.63 0.51 2.49
N ALA A 264 12.78 1.60 3.23
CA ALA A 264 11.67 2.34 3.82
C ALA A 264 12.01 3.84 3.91
N PHE A 265 10.98 4.68 3.82
CA PHE A 265 11.09 6.10 4.15
C PHE A 265 9.86 6.62 4.87
N LYS A 266 10.07 7.53 5.82
CA LYS A 266 9.01 8.13 6.64
C LYS A 266 8.24 9.15 5.79
N LEU A 267 6.93 9.07 5.81
CA LEU A 267 6.05 10.11 5.25
C LEU A 267 5.97 11.26 6.25
N ALA A 268 5.95 12.49 5.73
CA ALA A 268 5.96 13.74 6.52
C ALA A 268 4.90 13.73 7.63
#